data_AF-A0A914VKJ5-F1
#
_entry.id   AF-A0A914VKJ5-F1
#
_cell.length_a   1.000
_cell.length_b   1.000
_cell.length_c   1.000
_cell.angle_alpha   90.00
_cell.angle_beta   90.00
_cell.angle_gamma   90.00
#
_symmetry.space_group_name_H-M   'P 1'
#
loop_
_entity.id
_entity.type
_entity.pdbx_description
1 polymer ?
#
loop_
_entity_poly.entity_id
_entity_poly.type
_entity_poly.pdbx_seq_one_letter_code
_entity_poly.pdbx_strand_id
1 'polypeptide(L)'
;MMALRLLPLAALFLQLCLPPYCAALPSDDLLPSRRPHTTDRRDITGFSARLRATRMSVVDFWDHETNGDGLNVKWAHHVNSWTLLKEHTREDPFKNKSLLIEGDVFLQPTHPAIPVMSLPARSRERITFKEWLREVAAAKKAIKVNFRTTEVVKPALQYLYAAQSSLQSPVTLHADIFKGPMSYEVFSF
;
A
#
# COMPACT_ATOMS: atom_id res chain seq x y z
N MET A 1 -26.40 -41.94 -1.06
CA MET A 1 -26.41 -40.91 -2.11
C MET A 1 -25.56 -39.73 -1.61
N MET A 2 -24.29 -39.69 -2.00
CA MET A 2 -23.36 -38.60 -1.70
C MET A 2 -22.78 -38.10 -3.03
N ALA A 3 -22.83 -36.79 -3.27
CA ALA A 3 -22.09 -36.14 -4.33
C ALA A 3 -21.30 -34.99 -3.73
N LEU A 4 -20.03 -35.26 -3.42
CA LEU A 4 -18.99 -34.27 -3.19
C LEU A 4 -18.41 -33.92 -4.57
N ARG A 5 -18.45 -32.66 -5.00
CA ARG A 5 -17.68 -32.19 -6.16
C ARG A 5 -16.49 -31.38 -5.67
N LEU A 6 -15.31 -31.92 -5.97
CA LEU A 6 -13.99 -31.29 -5.89
C LEU A 6 -13.32 -31.44 -7.27
N LEU A 7 -12.34 -30.55 -7.50
CA LEU A 7 -11.21 -30.59 -8.46
C LEU A 7 -11.23 -29.46 -9.53
N PRO A 8 -10.05 -29.04 -10.05
CA PRO A 8 -8.84 -28.62 -9.32
C PRO A 8 -8.07 -27.44 -9.96
N LEU A 9 -7.06 -26.95 -9.22
CA LEU A 9 -5.93 -26.12 -9.68
C LEU A 9 -4.96 -26.94 -10.56
N ALA A 10 -4.25 -26.23 -11.45
CA ALA A 10 -2.99 -26.58 -12.12
C ALA A 10 -3.05 -27.37 -13.44
N ALA A 11 -2.72 -26.68 -14.54
CA ALA A 11 -2.06 -27.27 -15.71
C ALA A 11 -1.14 -26.23 -16.39
N LEU A 12 0.17 -26.51 -16.32
CA LEU A 12 1.29 -26.23 -17.26
C LEU A 12 1.41 -24.79 -17.83
N PHE A 13 2.43 -23.96 -17.58
CA PHE A 13 3.91 -24.09 -17.61
C PHE A 13 4.52 -24.52 -18.98
N LEU A 14 5.18 -23.54 -19.63
CA LEU A 14 6.24 -23.54 -20.66
C LEU A 14 6.00 -24.03 -22.11
N GLN A 15 6.27 -23.13 -23.07
CA GLN A 15 6.95 -23.37 -24.37
C GLN A 15 7.40 -21.99 -24.92
N LEU A 16 8.62 -21.50 -24.64
CA LEU A 16 9.88 -21.62 -25.41
C LEU A 16 9.93 -20.96 -26.81
N CYS A 17 10.79 -19.94 -26.90
CA CYS A 17 11.79 -19.59 -27.94
C CYS A 17 11.49 -19.62 -29.46
N LEU A 18 11.60 -18.40 -30.04
CA LEU A 18 12.38 -17.98 -31.23
C LEU A 18 11.78 -18.08 -32.67
N PRO A 19 12.16 -17.14 -33.57
CA PRO A 19 11.53 -16.83 -34.86
C PRO A 19 12.19 -17.55 -36.05
N PRO A 20 11.66 -17.37 -37.29
CA PRO A 20 12.58 -16.96 -38.36
C PRO A 20 12.00 -16.03 -39.46
N TYR A 21 12.90 -15.17 -39.95
CA TYR A 21 13.16 -14.74 -41.34
C TYR A 21 12.22 -13.84 -42.18
N CYS A 22 12.92 -12.86 -42.78
CA CYS A 22 12.61 -11.90 -43.84
C CYS A 22 12.03 -12.44 -45.16
N ALA A 23 11.40 -11.50 -45.90
CA ALA A 23 11.13 -11.37 -47.35
C ALA A 23 9.60 -11.21 -47.59
N ALA A 24 9.05 -10.28 -48.37
CA ALA A 24 9.57 -9.33 -49.36
C ALA A 24 8.54 -8.18 -49.54
N LEU A 25 9.03 -7.02 -50.02
CA LEU A 25 8.20 -5.94 -50.59
C LEU A 25 7.66 -6.35 -51.98
N PRO A 26 6.60 -5.71 -52.47
CA PRO A 26 6.84 -4.81 -53.59
C PRO A 26 6.17 -3.44 -53.46
N SER A 27 6.87 -2.48 -54.05
CA SER A 27 6.49 -1.11 -54.34
C SER A 27 5.23 -1.04 -55.20
N ASP A 28 4.36 -0.06 -54.96
CA ASP A 28 3.89 0.83 -56.02
C ASP A 28 3.25 2.10 -55.42
N ASP A 29 3.70 3.21 -55.96
CA ASP A 29 3.36 4.59 -55.65
C ASP A 29 1.89 4.92 -55.93
N LEU A 30 1.17 5.43 -54.93
CA LEU A 30 0.07 6.39 -55.13
C LEU A 30 -0.09 7.29 -53.89
N LEU A 31 0.52 8.47 -53.92
CA LEU A 31 0.07 9.64 -53.12
C LEU A 31 -1.27 10.12 -53.72
N PRO A 32 -2.28 10.47 -52.89
CA PRO A 32 -2.40 11.91 -52.60
C PRO A 32 -3.03 12.29 -51.24
N SER A 33 -2.79 13.56 -50.90
CA SER A 33 -3.63 14.44 -50.06
C SER A 33 -3.45 14.36 -48.53
N ARG A 34 -2.73 15.37 -47.98
CA ARG A 34 -2.77 15.76 -46.57
C ARG A 34 -4.22 16.06 -46.16
N ARG A 35 -4.83 15.20 -45.36
CA ARG A 35 -5.98 15.56 -44.51
C ARG A 35 -5.46 16.19 -43.21
N PRO A 36 -6.10 17.25 -42.68
CA PRO A 36 -5.68 17.86 -41.43
C PRO A 36 -5.85 16.86 -40.28
N HIS A 37 -4.83 16.78 -39.42
CA HIS A 37 -4.87 16.06 -38.15
C HIS A 37 -6.07 16.57 -37.33
N THR A 38 -7.16 15.81 -37.30
CA THR A 38 -8.11 15.90 -36.21
C THR A 38 -7.41 15.33 -34.98
N THR A 39 -7.00 16.21 -34.07
CA THR A 39 -6.58 15.83 -32.73
C THR A 39 -7.75 15.06 -32.11
N ASP A 40 -7.60 13.74 -32.09
CA ASP A 40 -8.50 12.84 -31.40
C ASP A 40 -8.50 13.24 -29.92
N ARG A 41 -9.60 13.86 -29.50
CA ARG A 41 -9.87 14.36 -28.16
C ARG A 41 -10.16 13.16 -27.25
N ARG A 42 -9.21 12.22 -27.18
CA ARG A 42 -9.24 11.05 -26.32
C ARG A 42 -9.10 11.49 -24.86
N ASP A 43 -10.24 11.50 -24.19
CA ASP A 43 -10.45 11.14 -22.79
C ASP A 43 -9.44 11.66 -21.74
N ILE A 44 -9.23 12.97 -21.76
CA ILE A 44 -8.61 13.71 -20.64
C ILE A 44 -9.44 13.64 -19.35
N THR A 45 -10.74 13.35 -19.47
CA THR A 45 -11.69 13.24 -18.36
C THR A 45 -11.48 11.98 -17.52
N GLY A 46 -11.29 10.82 -18.16
CA GLY A 46 -11.05 9.55 -17.47
C GLY A 46 -9.69 9.49 -16.77
N PHE A 47 -8.65 10.03 -17.42
CA PHE A 47 -7.32 10.14 -16.80
C PHE A 47 -7.32 11.13 -15.62
N SER A 48 -8.02 12.27 -15.74
CA SER A 48 -8.19 13.24 -14.66
C SER A 48 -9.04 12.72 -13.50
N ALA A 49 -10.07 11.92 -13.75
CA ALA A 49 -10.87 11.28 -12.71
C ALA A 49 -10.06 10.20 -11.96
N ARG A 50 -9.29 9.39 -12.69
CA ARG A 50 -8.39 8.39 -12.11
C ARG A 50 -7.24 9.02 -11.30
N LEU A 51 -6.69 10.14 -11.77
CA LEU A 51 -5.71 10.93 -11.03
C LEU A 51 -6.29 11.61 -9.77
N ARG A 52 -7.55 12.04 -9.82
CA ARG A 52 -8.26 12.58 -8.65
C ARG A 52 -8.50 11.52 -7.57
N ALA A 53 -8.84 10.29 -7.97
CA ALA A 53 -8.96 9.17 -7.03
C ALA A 53 -7.64 8.85 -6.32
N THR A 54 -6.48 9.04 -6.99
CA THR A 54 -5.14 8.87 -6.39
C THR A 54 -4.64 10.08 -5.59
N ARG A 55 -5.42 11.18 -5.51
CA ARG A 55 -5.03 12.46 -4.91
C ARG A 55 -5.88 12.88 -3.71
N MET A 56 -6.76 12.02 -3.22
CA MET A 56 -7.57 12.37 -2.04
C MET A 56 -6.67 12.46 -0.82
N SER A 57 -6.56 13.66 -0.25
CA SER A 57 -5.88 13.84 1.03
C SER A 57 -6.73 13.26 2.16
N VAL A 58 -6.13 13.10 3.35
CA VAL A 58 -6.90 12.72 4.56
C VAL A 58 -7.97 13.76 4.87
N VAL A 59 -7.73 15.04 4.58
CA VAL A 59 -8.74 16.09 4.79
C VAL A 59 -9.91 15.89 3.84
N ASP A 60 -9.64 15.69 2.55
CA ASP A 60 -10.70 15.50 1.54
C ASP A 60 -11.51 14.22 1.78
N PHE A 61 -10.87 13.16 2.28
CA PHE A 61 -11.54 11.89 2.56
C PHE A 61 -12.47 11.96 3.78
N TRP A 62 -12.12 12.77 4.79
CA TRP A 62 -12.91 13.01 6.00
C TRP A 62 -13.39 14.46 6.07
N ASP A 63 -13.95 14.97 4.97
CA ASP A 63 -14.36 16.38 4.87
C ASP A 63 -15.43 16.74 5.92
N HIS A 64 -16.36 15.82 6.21
CA HIS A 64 -17.41 16.06 7.22
C HIS A 64 -16.86 16.17 8.65
N GLU A 65 -15.83 15.39 8.99
CA GLU A 65 -15.22 15.41 10.32
C GLU A 65 -14.17 16.51 10.47
N THR A 66 -13.49 16.87 9.37
CA THR A 66 -12.43 17.87 9.36
C THR A 66 -12.91 19.27 9.01
N ASN A 67 -14.08 19.40 8.38
CA ASN A 67 -14.62 20.65 7.84
C ASN A 67 -13.63 21.35 6.90
N GLY A 68 -12.93 20.57 6.07
CA GLY A 68 -11.88 21.05 5.17
C GLY A 68 -10.59 21.56 5.85
N ASP A 69 -10.46 21.42 7.18
CA ASP A 69 -9.30 21.90 7.93
C ASP A 69 -8.43 20.75 8.45
N GLY A 70 -7.17 20.73 8.03
CA GLY A 70 -6.18 19.76 8.47
C GLY A 70 -5.90 19.77 9.97
N LEU A 71 -6.15 20.89 10.66
CA LEU A 71 -6.00 20.99 12.12
C LEU A 71 -7.03 20.13 12.88
N ASN A 72 -8.15 19.80 12.24
CA ASN A 72 -9.20 18.96 12.84
C ASN A 72 -8.91 17.46 12.68
N VAL A 73 -7.86 17.08 11.93
CA VAL A 73 -7.46 15.69 11.82
C VAL A 73 -6.90 15.22 13.15
N LYS A 74 -7.54 14.23 13.77
CA LYS A 74 -7.08 13.60 15.01
C LYS A 74 -6.24 12.37 14.72
N TRP A 75 -5.03 12.35 15.25
CA TRP A 75 -4.03 11.31 14.99
C TRP A 75 -3.87 10.41 16.22
N ALA A 76 -3.84 9.10 16.00
CA ALA A 76 -3.32 8.15 16.97
C ALA A 76 -1.88 7.80 16.57
N HIS A 77 -0.92 8.34 17.32
CA HIS A 77 0.51 8.16 17.06
C HIS A 77 1.04 6.87 17.70
N HIS A 78 2.04 6.26 17.06
CA HIS A 78 2.81 5.14 17.59
C HIS A 78 1.96 3.95 18.09
N VAL A 79 0.92 3.59 17.34
CA VAL A 79 0.00 2.50 17.68
C VAL A 79 0.65 1.14 17.36
N ASN A 80 1.56 0.72 18.24
CA ASN A 80 2.46 -0.42 18.01
C ASN A 80 2.19 -1.63 18.94
N SER A 81 1.16 -1.58 19.81
CA SER A 81 0.77 -2.64 20.74
C SER A 81 -0.69 -3.09 20.56
N TRP A 82 -1.06 -4.27 21.07
CA TRP A 82 -2.41 -4.80 20.86
C TRP A 82 -3.43 -3.99 21.66
N THR A 83 -2.99 -3.50 22.82
CA THR A 83 -3.77 -2.61 23.68
C THR A 83 -4.18 -1.34 22.95
N LEU A 84 -3.20 -0.60 22.39
CA LEU A 84 -3.44 0.63 21.65
C LEU A 84 -4.21 0.37 20.34
N LEU A 85 -3.87 -0.72 19.64
CA LEU A 85 -4.55 -1.09 18.42
C LEU A 85 -6.04 -1.32 18.69
N LYS A 86 -6.38 -2.14 19.71
CA LYS A 86 -7.77 -2.38 20.10
C LYS A 86 -8.47 -1.12 20.62
N GLU A 87 -7.77 -0.22 21.28
CA GLU A 87 -8.34 1.05 21.73
C GLU A 87 -8.76 1.93 20.55
N HIS A 88 -7.95 1.96 19.49
CA HIS A 88 -8.18 2.81 18.32
C HIS A 88 -8.91 2.15 17.15
N THR A 89 -9.10 0.83 17.13
CA THR A 89 -9.84 0.12 16.08
C THR A 89 -11.23 -0.34 16.51
N ARG A 90 -11.54 -0.39 17.82
CA ARG A 90 -12.88 -0.74 18.29
C ARG A 90 -13.90 0.34 17.95
N GLU A 91 -15.13 -0.08 17.71
CA GLU A 91 -16.28 0.79 17.44
C GLU A 91 -16.81 1.53 18.68
N ASP A 92 -16.10 1.50 19.82
CA ASP A 92 -16.50 2.23 21.02
C ASP A 92 -16.48 3.74 20.73
N PRO A 93 -17.65 4.40 20.66
CA PRO A 93 -17.75 5.81 20.27
C PRO A 93 -17.00 6.75 21.21
N PHE A 94 -16.77 6.32 22.46
CA PHE A 94 -16.13 7.15 23.48
C PHE A 94 -14.60 7.09 23.43
N LYS A 95 -14.03 6.01 22.89
CA LYS A 95 -12.57 5.79 22.81
C LYS A 95 -12.01 6.02 21.42
N ASN A 96 -12.83 5.81 20.39
CA ASN A 96 -12.42 5.90 19.00
C ASN A 96 -12.56 7.32 18.45
N LYS A 97 -11.60 8.20 18.75
CA LYS A 97 -11.63 9.62 18.33
C LYS A 97 -10.67 9.99 17.20
N SER A 98 -9.76 9.10 16.80
CA SER A 98 -8.78 9.39 15.76
C SER A 98 -9.30 9.06 14.36
N LEU A 99 -9.00 9.91 13.39
CA LEU A 99 -9.29 9.68 11.97
C LEU A 99 -8.14 8.96 11.27
N LEU A 100 -6.92 9.12 11.80
CA LEU A 100 -5.70 8.52 11.28
C LEU A 100 -4.99 7.69 12.36
N ILE A 101 -4.51 6.50 11.97
CA ILE A 101 -3.65 5.64 12.78
C ILE A 101 -2.25 5.60 12.17
N GLU A 102 -1.26 5.89 13.00
CA GLU A 102 0.15 5.81 12.65
C GLU A 102 0.83 4.64 13.37
N GLY A 103 1.55 3.82 12.60
CA GLY A 103 2.30 2.67 13.10
C GLY A 103 3.74 2.67 12.58
N ASP A 104 4.66 2.23 13.44
CA ASP A 104 6.07 2.07 13.10
C ASP A 104 6.37 0.64 12.72
N VAL A 105 7.17 0.44 11.68
CA VAL A 105 7.52 -0.89 11.19
C VAL A 105 9.03 -1.08 11.27
N PHE A 106 9.41 -2.18 11.89
CA PHE A 106 10.78 -2.64 12.05
C PHE A 106 10.93 -4.02 11.44
N LEU A 107 12.16 -4.41 11.10
CA LEU A 107 12.47 -5.78 10.74
C LEU A 107 12.72 -6.60 12.01
N GLN A 108 12.18 -7.82 12.07
CA GLN A 108 12.43 -8.71 13.20
C GLN A 108 13.91 -9.13 13.23
N PRO A 109 14.64 -8.94 14.35
CA PRO A 109 16.07 -9.25 14.42
C PRO A 109 16.40 -10.72 14.15
N THR A 110 15.56 -11.64 14.63
CA THR A 110 15.79 -13.08 14.48
C THR A 110 15.27 -13.66 13.16
N HIS A 111 14.45 -12.91 12.43
CA HIS A 111 13.81 -13.35 11.19
C HIS A 111 13.75 -12.18 10.21
N PRO A 112 14.82 -11.95 9.41
CA PRO A 112 15.00 -10.74 8.60
C PRO A 112 14.04 -10.63 7.41
N ALA A 113 12.94 -11.37 7.39
CA ALA A 113 11.87 -11.28 6.41
C ALA A 113 10.50 -10.93 7.04
N ILE A 114 10.43 -10.78 8.36
CA ILE A 114 9.18 -10.56 9.09
C ILE A 114 9.16 -9.13 9.62
N PRO A 115 8.35 -8.23 9.04
CA PRO A 115 8.11 -6.91 9.59
C PRO A 115 7.24 -6.99 10.85
N VAL A 116 7.61 -6.22 11.87
CA VAL A 116 6.95 -6.16 13.18
C VAL A 116 6.72 -4.72 13.60
N MET A 117 5.70 -4.48 14.42
CA MET A 117 5.34 -3.13 14.88
C MET A 117 6.22 -2.61 16.02
N SER A 118 6.83 -3.52 16.78
CA SER A 118 7.66 -3.19 17.93
C SER A 118 8.81 -4.16 18.08
N LEU A 119 9.99 -3.66 18.44
CA LEU A 119 11.12 -4.49 18.83
C LEU A 119 10.90 -5.10 20.23
N PRO A 120 11.45 -6.29 20.52
CA PRO A 120 11.29 -6.96 21.83
C PRO A 120 11.72 -6.11 23.02
N ALA A 121 12.73 -5.24 22.85
CA ALA A 121 13.19 -4.33 23.89
C ALA A 121 12.14 -3.26 24.28
N ARG A 122 11.15 -3.01 23.41
CA ARG A 122 10.12 -1.97 23.59
C ARG A 122 8.75 -2.53 23.97
N SER A 123 8.47 -3.79 23.65
CA SER A 123 7.18 -4.43 23.94
C SER A 123 7.36 -5.93 24.15
N ARG A 124 6.64 -6.47 25.15
CA ARG A 124 6.51 -7.93 25.36
C ARG A 124 5.56 -8.57 24.35
N GLU A 125 4.59 -7.80 23.86
CA GLU A 125 3.64 -8.25 22.87
C GLU A 125 4.23 -8.09 21.48
N ARG A 126 4.39 -9.21 20.77
CA ARG A 126 4.86 -9.23 19.39
C ARG A 126 3.66 -9.13 18.45
N ILE A 127 3.65 -8.09 17.63
CA ILE A 127 2.64 -7.89 16.58
C ILE A 127 3.37 -7.82 15.26
N THR A 128 3.02 -8.70 14.34
CA THR A 128 3.52 -8.59 12.98
C THR A 128 2.83 -7.44 12.27
N PHE A 129 3.52 -6.81 11.32
CA PHE A 129 2.91 -5.78 10.49
C PHE A 129 1.68 -6.30 9.74
N LYS A 130 1.68 -7.56 9.33
CA LYS A 130 0.54 -8.22 8.67
C LYS A 130 -0.70 -8.23 9.56
N GLU A 131 -0.55 -8.62 10.82
CA GLU A 131 -1.66 -8.64 11.78
C GLU A 131 -2.17 -7.24 12.06
N TRP A 132 -1.25 -6.31 12.32
CA TRP A 132 -1.59 -4.90 12.52
C TRP A 132 -2.37 -4.33 11.33
N LEU A 133 -1.87 -4.57 10.10
CA LEU A 133 -2.48 -4.09 8.87
C LEU A 133 -3.92 -4.60 8.69
N ARG A 134 -4.16 -5.88 9.04
CA ARG A 134 -5.50 -6.47 8.99
C ARG A 134 -6.47 -5.73 9.92
N GLU A 135 -6.06 -5.44 11.15
CA GLU A 135 -6.93 -4.75 12.12
C GLU A 135 -7.21 -3.30 11.73
N VAL A 136 -6.19 -2.55 11.27
CA VAL A 136 -6.38 -1.15 10.87
C VAL A 136 -7.17 -1.02 9.56
N ALA A 137 -7.02 -1.97 8.63
CA ALA A 137 -7.81 -2.00 7.40
C ALA A 137 -9.31 -2.17 7.70
N ALA A 138 -9.65 -2.93 8.73
CA ALA A 138 -11.04 -3.10 9.17
C ALA A 138 -11.62 -1.84 9.85
N ALA A 139 -10.77 -0.98 10.42
CA ALA A 139 -11.19 0.19 11.20
C ALA A 139 -11.67 1.39 10.36
N LYS A 140 -11.54 1.35 9.02
CA LYS A 140 -11.95 2.42 8.10
C LYS A 140 -11.35 3.80 8.45
N LYS A 141 -10.05 3.83 8.73
CA LYS A 141 -9.29 5.03 9.09
C LYS A 141 -8.15 5.26 8.11
N ALA A 142 -7.67 6.50 8.04
CA ALA A 142 -6.42 6.78 7.34
C ALA A 142 -5.28 6.02 8.02
N ILE A 143 -4.35 5.51 7.23
CA ILE A 143 -3.22 4.74 7.73
C ILE A 143 -1.95 5.50 7.38
N LYS A 144 -1.09 5.71 8.37
CA LYS A 144 0.29 6.14 8.14
C LYS A 144 1.24 5.04 8.59
N VAL A 145 2.10 4.61 7.67
CA VAL A 145 3.13 3.60 7.94
C VAL A 145 4.49 4.28 7.96
N ASN A 146 5.18 4.21 9.09
CA ASN A 146 6.55 4.70 9.26
C ASN A 146 7.53 3.54 9.17
N PHE A 147 8.31 3.47 8.10
CA PHE A 147 9.45 2.55 8.01
C PHE A 147 10.62 3.12 8.81
N ARG A 148 11.16 2.34 9.74
CA ARG A 148 12.26 2.75 10.63
C ARG A 148 13.64 2.27 10.18
N THR A 149 13.69 1.36 9.21
CA THR A 149 14.93 0.91 8.59
C THR A 149 14.70 0.69 7.08
N THR A 150 15.77 0.66 6.28
CA THR A 150 15.63 0.49 4.83
C THR A 150 15.21 -0.94 4.47
N GLU A 151 15.68 -1.93 5.24
CA GLU A 151 15.49 -3.35 4.98
C GLU A 151 14.01 -3.77 5.11
N VAL A 152 13.24 -3.07 5.95
CA VAL A 152 11.82 -3.40 6.15
C VAL A 152 10.91 -2.91 5.02
N VAL A 153 11.38 -1.97 4.20
CA VAL A 153 10.57 -1.34 3.15
C VAL A 153 10.02 -2.39 2.18
N LYS A 154 10.89 -3.24 1.62
CA LYS A 154 10.51 -4.27 0.65
C LYS A 154 9.47 -5.25 1.22
N PRO A 155 9.70 -5.95 2.36
CA PRO A 155 8.72 -6.89 2.89
C PRO A 155 7.42 -6.22 3.36
N ALA A 156 7.47 -4.98 3.89
CA ALA A 156 6.25 -4.28 4.27
C ALA A 156 5.40 -3.87 3.06
N LEU A 157 6.03 -3.40 1.97
CA LEU A 157 5.33 -3.09 0.71
C LEU A 157 4.66 -4.33 0.10
N GLN A 158 5.25 -5.52 0.23
CA GLN A 158 4.62 -6.76 -0.21
C GLN A 158 3.30 -7.04 0.53
N TYR A 159 3.25 -6.79 1.84
CA TYR A 159 2.01 -6.93 2.61
C TYR A 159 0.96 -5.87 2.23
N LEU A 160 1.38 -4.62 2.03
CA LEU A 160 0.49 -3.54 1.58
C LEU A 160 -0.11 -3.85 0.21
N TYR A 161 0.71 -4.32 -0.74
CA TYR A 161 0.26 -4.72 -2.07
C TYR A 161 -0.72 -5.91 -2.01
N ALA A 162 -0.44 -6.92 -1.18
CA ALA A 162 -1.34 -8.04 -0.98
C ALA A 162 -2.68 -7.62 -0.33
N ALA A 163 -2.67 -6.59 0.52
CA ALA A 163 -3.86 -6.08 1.19
C ALA A 163 -4.61 -4.99 0.40
N GLN A 164 -4.16 -4.61 -0.81
CA GLN A 164 -4.69 -3.47 -1.57
C GLN A 164 -6.22 -3.47 -1.73
N SER A 165 -6.84 -4.65 -1.91
CA SER A 165 -8.29 -4.77 -2.07
C SER A 165 -9.07 -4.53 -0.78
N SER A 166 -8.42 -4.67 0.38
CA SER A 166 -9.02 -4.40 1.69
C SER A 166 -8.80 -2.97 2.19
N LEU A 167 -7.87 -2.24 1.58
CA LEU A 167 -7.51 -0.88 1.97
C LEU A 167 -8.43 0.14 1.28
N GLN A 168 -9.56 0.43 1.92
CA GLN A 168 -10.56 1.39 1.43
C GLN A 168 -10.23 2.85 1.79
N SER A 169 -9.28 3.05 2.71
CA SER A 169 -8.89 4.34 3.24
C SER A 169 -7.48 4.74 2.73
N PRO A 170 -7.17 6.05 2.68
CA PRO A 170 -5.86 6.52 2.25
C PRO A 170 -4.73 5.95 3.10
N VAL A 171 -3.65 5.54 2.43
CA VAL A 171 -2.43 5.05 3.07
C VAL A 171 -1.27 5.97 2.73
N THR A 172 -0.68 6.58 3.75
CA THR A 172 0.53 7.40 3.65
C THR A 172 1.73 6.58 4.07
N LEU A 173 2.76 6.55 3.22
CA LEU A 173 4.02 5.87 3.52
C LEU A 173 5.08 6.93 3.85
N HIS A 174 5.75 6.75 4.99
CA HIS A 174 6.82 7.60 5.44
C HIS A 174 8.04 6.73 5.78
N ALA A 175 9.21 7.17 5.34
CA ALA A 175 10.45 6.43 5.52
C ALA A 175 11.42 7.27 6.34
N ASP A 176 11.52 6.97 7.63
CA ASP A 176 12.52 7.53 8.52
C ASP A 176 13.75 6.62 8.49
N ILE A 177 14.40 6.61 7.32
CA ILE A 177 15.48 5.67 6.98
C ILE A 177 16.84 6.37 6.80
N PHE A 178 16.85 7.70 6.76
CA PHE A 178 18.07 8.47 6.57
C PHE A 178 18.74 8.76 7.90
N LYS A 179 20.00 8.36 7.97
CA LYS A 179 20.89 8.58 9.10
C LYS A 179 21.60 9.91 8.92
N GLY A 180 21.40 10.83 9.88
CA GLY A 180 22.20 12.04 9.95
C GLY A 180 23.64 11.72 10.39
N PRO A 181 24.60 12.65 10.25
CA PRO A 181 26.02 12.45 10.62
C PRO A 181 26.27 12.01 12.08
N MET A 182 25.24 12.06 12.93
CA MET A 182 25.29 11.77 14.38
C MET A 182 24.49 10.53 14.80
N SER A 183 23.90 9.75 13.89
CA SER A 183 23.16 8.55 14.29
C SER A 183 24.10 7.36 14.51
N TYR A 184 24.34 7.03 15.77
CA TYR A 184 25.10 5.84 16.19
C TYR A 184 24.19 4.61 16.16
N GLU A 185 24.56 3.59 15.38
CA GLU A 185 24.08 2.23 15.59
C GLU A 185 25.22 1.41 16.18
N VAL A 186 24.99 0.87 17.38
CA VAL A 186 25.78 -0.24 17.89
C VAL A 186 25.19 -1.50 17.25
N PHE A 187 25.86 -2.01 16.22
CA PHE A 187 25.63 -3.38 15.77
C PHE A 187 26.15 -4.32 16.86
N SER A 188 25.28 -4.73 17.79
CA SER A 188 25.53 -5.98 18.52
C SER A 188 25.15 -7.12 17.59
N PHE A 189 26.16 -7.77 17.02
CA PHE A 189 26.05 -9.11 16.45
C PHE A 189 25.78 -10.14 17.56
#